data_AF-A0A4W3HNH5-F1
#
_entry.id   AF-A0A4W3HNH5-F1
#
_cell.length_a   1.000
_cell.length_b   1.000
_cell.length_c   1.000
_cell.angle_alpha   90.00
_cell.angle_beta   90.00
_cell.angle_gamma   90.00
#
_symmetry.space_group_name_H-M   'P 1'
#
loop_
_entity.id
_entity.type
_entity.pdbx_description
1 polymer ?
#
loop_
_entity_poly.entity_id
_entity_poly.type
_entity_poly.pdbx_seq_one_letter_code
_entity_poly.pdbx_strand_id
1 'polypeptide(L)'
;MPNPSDLLLSSCFVLKLNSLQCVHIGLFDQYFRISGPCAESIVTCLTRDSYTTHTFVQQLMGVLSLLERTPSPEPVEPDFYTEFGKKSTGQMENYEIVHASRVKFVYPSEEEVSDLTFTVAEKLAEPLGVPTCNVLLYLLAFRVGPEAGSPLQPQTLILTSCDLLLFEEDYVSYPLPGCAKQPPSRGRYRLSDTRRIRHLDRVLIGYQPFPQAVTFVFDDVRDLDLMSDVTLDHFEHPLRGRGSRGLRRSSAGTEVQWCLFVPSAECREKLIALLARQWELLCSRELPVELTG
;
A
#
# COMPACT_ATOMS: atom_id res chain seq x y z
N MET A 1 32.76 -23.90 14.80
CA MET A 1 31.62 -23.92 13.85
C MET A 1 30.98 -22.54 13.92
N PRO A 2 30.92 -21.76 12.83
CA PRO A 2 30.23 -20.48 12.84
C PRO A 2 28.74 -20.70 13.17
N ASN A 3 28.13 -19.76 13.90
CA ASN A 3 26.71 -19.81 14.25
C ASN A 3 25.87 -19.77 12.96
N PRO A 4 24.82 -20.60 12.81
CA PRO A 4 23.93 -20.55 11.64
C PRO A 4 23.17 -19.22 11.49
N SER A 5 23.22 -18.35 12.50
CA SER A 5 22.64 -17.01 12.54
C SER A 5 23.39 -15.97 11.69
N ASP A 6 24.60 -16.27 11.20
CA ASP A 6 25.43 -15.34 10.41
C ASP A 6 25.41 -15.63 8.90
N LEU A 7 24.46 -16.46 8.44
CA LEU A 7 24.31 -16.77 7.02
C LEU A 7 23.66 -15.57 6.30
N LEU A 8 24.50 -14.70 5.74
CA LEU A 8 24.08 -13.63 4.84
C LEU A 8 23.66 -14.24 3.49
N LEU A 9 22.34 -14.43 3.32
CA LEU A 9 21.79 -14.89 2.05
C LEU A 9 21.87 -13.74 1.04
N SER A 10 22.85 -13.79 0.14
CA SER A 10 22.97 -12.87 -0.98
C SER A 10 22.47 -13.56 -2.25
N SER A 11 21.32 -13.10 -2.75
CA SER A 11 20.77 -13.54 -4.03
C SER A 11 21.16 -12.53 -5.12
N CYS A 12 21.70 -13.00 -6.23
CA CYS A 12 22.03 -12.17 -7.38
C CYS A 12 21.08 -12.50 -8.55
N PHE A 13 20.42 -11.47 -9.07
CA PHE A 13 19.65 -11.56 -10.31
C PHE A 13 20.42 -10.85 -11.42
N VAL A 14 20.64 -11.55 -12.54
CA VAL A 14 21.35 -10.99 -13.70
C VAL A 14 20.45 -11.10 -14.92
N LEU A 15 20.12 -9.96 -15.49
CA LEU A 15 19.38 -9.86 -16.76
C LEU A 15 20.21 -9.08 -17.76
N LYS A 16 20.35 -9.60 -18.98
CA LYS A 16 20.95 -8.84 -20.07
C LYS A 16 19.98 -7.72 -20.46
N LEU A 17 20.45 -6.47 -20.52
CA LEU A 17 19.58 -5.35 -20.89
C LEU A 17 18.92 -5.53 -22.26
N ASN A 18 19.59 -6.16 -23.22
CA ASN A 18 19.00 -6.48 -24.53
C ASN A 18 17.88 -7.54 -24.48
N SER A 19 17.74 -8.26 -23.36
CA SER A 19 16.66 -9.22 -23.12
C SER A 19 15.53 -8.63 -22.27
N LEU A 20 15.66 -7.40 -21.80
CA LEU A 20 14.58 -6.69 -21.14
C LEU A 20 13.46 -6.45 -22.16
N GLN A 21 12.23 -6.84 -21.81
CA GLN A 21 11.07 -6.68 -22.69
C GLN A 21 10.09 -5.65 -22.14
N CYS A 22 9.83 -5.72 -20.84
CA CYS A 22 8.84 -4.88 -20.18
C CYS A 22 9.30 -4.50 -18.77
N VAL A 23 8.93 -3.29 -18.36
CA VAL A 23 8.99 -2.79 -16.99
C VAL A 23 7.57 -2.39 -16.61
N HIS A 24 6.96 -3.12 -15.68
CA HIS A 24 5.68 -2.73 -15.09
C HIS A 24 5.94 -1.88 -13.86
N ILE A 25 5.33 -0.72 -13.79
CA ILE A 25 5.37 0.17 -12.64
C ILE A 25 4.14 -0.13 -11.79
N GLY A 26 4.34 -0.25 -10.48
CA GLY A 26 3.28 -0.51 -9.52
C GLY A 26 2.47 0.73 -9.15
N LEU A 27 1.33 0.53 -8.49
CA LEU A 27 0.50 1.60 -7.96
C LEU A 27 1.31 2.60 -7.13
N PHE A 28 1.14 3.88 -7.43
CA PHE A 28 1.81 5.01 -6.75
C PHE A 28 3.34 4.89 -6.69
N ASP A 29 3.93 4.29 -7.73
CA ASP A 29 5.38 4.06 -7.87
C ASP A 29 6.00 3.28 -6.70
N GLN A 30 5.22 2.47 -5.98
CA GLN A 30 5.71 1.75 -4.80
C GLN A 30 6.60 0.55 -5.12
N TYR A 31 6.58 0.10 -6.37
CA TYR A 31 7.40 -0.99 -6.86
C TYR A 31 7.51 -0.95 -8.37
N PHE A 32 8.39 -1.79 -8.91
CA PHE A 32 8.42 -2.10 -10.33
C PHE A 32 8.69 -3.60 -10.54
N ARG A 33 8.29 -4.12 -11.69
CA ARG A 33 8.60 -5.48 -12.13
C ARG A 33 9.26 -5.46 -13.47
N ILE A 34 10.42 -6.09 -13.54
CA ILE A 34 11.16 -6.31 -14.77
C ILE A 34 10.77 -7.66 -15.34
N SER A 35 10.49 -7.71 -16.64
CA SER A 35 10.16 -8.94 -17.36
C SER A 35 11.06 -9.11 -18.58
N GLY A 36 11.72 -10.27 -18.68
CA GLY A 36 12.38 -10.76 -19.88
C GLY A 36 11.58 -11.87 -20.59
N PRO A 37 12.23 -12.67 -21.47
CA PRO A 37 11.56 -13.63 -22.35
C PRO A 37 11.01 -14.89 -21.64
N CYS A 38 11.45 -15.19 -20.42
CA CYS A 38 11.08 -16.40 -19.69
C CYS A 38 10.77 -16.11 -18.21
N ALA A 39 10.13 -17.06 -17.53
CA ALA A 39 9.73 -16.90 -16.12
C ALA A 39 10.90 -16.59 -15.17
N GLU A 40 12.08 -17.16 -15.43
CA GLU A 40 13.31 -16.93 -14.65
C GLU A 40 13.86 -15.51 -14.82
N SER A 41 13.44 -14.81 -15.87
CA SER A 41 13.84 -13.43 -16.16
C SER A 41 12.83 -12.39 -15.67
N ILE A 42 11.93 -12.79 -14.75
CA ILE A 42 10.94 -11.91 -14.13
C ILE A 42 11.32 -11.67 -12.67
N VAL A 43 11.44 -10.40 -12.30
CA VAL A 43 11.74 -10.00 -10.92
C VAL A 43 10.89 -8.80 -10.52
N THR A 44 10.21 -8.90 -9.38
CA THR A 44 9.47 -7.79 -8.78
C THR A 44 10.32 -7.16 -7.67
N CYS A 45 10.55 -5.86 -7.76
CA CYS A 45 11.33 -5.08 -6.81
C CYS A 45 10.42 -4.12 -6.05
N LEU A 46 10.17 -4.43 -4.78
CA LEU A 46 9.40 -3.58 -3.86
C LEU A 46 10.33 -2.52 -3.23
N THR A 47 10.52 -1.41 -3.91
CA THR A 47 11.27 -0.25 -3.39
C THR A 47 10.56 0.39 -2.20
N ARG A 48 9.22 0.36 -2.20
CA ARG A 48 8.31 1.02 -1.24
C ARG A 48 8.46 2.54 -1.22
N ASP A 49 9.22 3.11 -2.14
CA ASP A 49 9.52 4.53 -2.17
C ASP A 49 9.39 5.02 -3.61
N SER A 50 8.45 5.94 -3.84
CA SER A 50 8.11 6.43 -5.18
C SER A 50 9.28 7.16 -5.83
N TYR A 51 10.06 7.91 -5.05
CA TYR A 51 11.23 8.62 -5.55
C TYR A 51 12.34 7.66 -6.01
N THR A 52 12.58 6.60 -5.24
CA THR A 52 13.55 5.55 -5.57
C THR A 52 13.13 4.78 -6.83
N THR A 53 11.85 4.40 -6.94
CA THR A 53 11.31 3.77 -8.16
C THR A 53 11.46 4.68 -9.35
N HIS A 54 11.07 5.95 -9.22
CA HIS A 54 11.15 6.92 -10.30
C HIS A 54 12.61 7.11 -10.75
N THR A 55 13.53 7.27 -9.81
CA THR A 55 14.97 7.42 -10.09
C THR A 55 15.52 6.19 -10.83
N PHE A 56 15.17 4.99 -10.39
CA PHE A 56 15.55 3.75 -11.06
C PHE A 56 15.02 3.69 -12.51
N VAL A 57 13.73 3.98 -12.71
CA VAL A 57 13.09 3.95 -14.03
C VAL A 57 13.75 4.97 -14.98
N GLN A 58 14.01 6.19 -14.52
CA GLN A 58 14.68 7.22 -15.31
C GLN A 58 16.11 6.82 -15.70
N GLN A 59 16.88 6.28 -14.74
CA GLN A 59 18.23 5.76 -15.03
C GLN A 59 18.19 4.60 -16.02
N LEU A 60 17.24 3.69 -15.88
CA LEU A 60 17.07 2.56 -16.80
C LEU A 60 16.75 3.05 -18.22
N MET A 61 15.83 4.01 -18.37
CA MET A 61 15.56 4.64 -19.67
C MET A 61 16.83 5.24 -20.27
N GLY A 62 17.59 6.02 -19.49
CA GLY A 62 18.86 6.61 -19.94
C GLY A 62 19.89 5.58 -20.40
N VAL A 63 20.04 4.47 -19.68
CA VAL A 63 20.94 3.37 -20.07
C VAL A 63 20.45 2.67 -21.34
N LEU A 64 19.14 2.48 -21.49
CA LEU A 64 18.56 1.88 -22.70
C LEU A 64 18.78 2.75 -23.94
N SER A 65 18.81 4.09 -23.79
CA SER A 65 19.15 5.00 -24.89
C SER A 65 20.58 4.80 -25.41
N LEU A 66 21.51 4.35 -24.56
CA LEU A 66 22.88 4.00 -24.99
C LEU A 66 22.94 2.72 -25.84
N LEU A 67 21.90 1.88 -25.77
CA LEU A 67 21.78 0.63 -26.51
C LEU A 67 21.01 0.81 -27.84
N GLU A 68 20.57 2.03 -28.14
CA GLU A 68 19.92 2.34 -29.41
C GLU A 68 20.86 1.99 -30.57
N ARG A 69 20.52 0.91 -31.29
CA ARG A 69 21.18 0.58 -32.54
C ARG A 69 20.88 1.69 -33.53
N THR A 70 21.90 2.15 -34.24
CA THR A 70 21.74 2.97 -35.44
C THR A 70 20.66 2.33 -36.33
N PRO A 71 19.67 3.10 -36.81
CA PRO A 71 18.65 2.53 -37.69
C PRO A 71 19.33 1.88 -38.88
N SER A 72 18.98 0.62 -39.14
CA SER A 72 19.45 -0.10 -40.34
C SER A 72 19.09 0.73 -41.58
N PRO A 73 19.99 0.91 -42.57
CA PRO A 73 19.72 1.68 -43.78
C PRO A 73 18.75 0.98 -44.76
N GLU A 74 17.98 0.00 -44.30
CA GLU A 74 16.93 -0.60 -45.12
C GLU A 74 15.77 0.38 -45.26
N PRO A 75 15.31 0.67 -46.49
CA PRO A 75 14.20 1.57 -46.70
C PRO A 75 12.96 0.96 -46.06
N VAL A 76 12.55 1.54 -44.94
CA VAL A 76 11.25 1.28 -44.32
C VAL A 76 10.22 1.70 -45.36
N GLU A 77 9.60 0.74 -46.06
CA GLU A 77 8.37 1.01 -46.80
C GLU A 77 7.38 1.63 -45.82
N PRO A 78 6.98 2.89 -46.01
CA PRO A 78 6.15 3.58 -45.04
C PRO A 78 4.76 2.95 -45.09
N ASP A 79 4.36 2.29 -44.00
CA ASP A 79 2.96 1.93 -43.80
C ASP A 79 2.17 3.24 -43.65
N PHE A 80 1.07 3.35 -44.39
CA PHE A 80 0.28 4.59 -44.57
C PHE A 80 -0.23 5.18 -43.25
N TYR A 81 -0.28 4.36 -42.18
CA TYR A 81 -0.71 4.75 -40.84
C TYR A 81 0.41 5.37 -39.98
N THR A 82 1.68 5.28 -40.39
CA THR A 82 2.82 5.79 -39.61
C THR A 82 3.05 7.30 -39.76
N GLU A 83 2.37 7.96 -40.70
CA GLU A 83 2.56 9.41 -40.95
C GLU A 83 1.86 10.32 -39.93
N PHE A 84 0.90 9.83 -39.16
CA PHE A 84 0.16 10.67 -38.20
C PHE A 84 0.75 10.71 -36.77
N GLY A 85 1.81 9.95 -36.48
CA GLY A 85 2.33 9.76 -35.12
C GLY A 85 3.74 10.30 -34.82
N LYS A 86 4.34 11.11 -35.71
CA LYS A 86 5.72 11.59 -35.48
C LYS A 86 5.78 12.79 -34.53
N LYS A 87 5.89 12.51 -33.23
CA LYS A 87 6.59 13.38 -32.27
C LYS A 87 7.56 12.56 -31.42
N SER A 88 8.82 12.94 -31.50
CA SER A 88 9.96 12.38 -30.79
C SER A 88 9.87 12.64 -29.28
N THR A 89 9.18 11.77 -28.56
CA THR A 89 9.29 11.42 -27.13
C THR A 89 8.10 10.51 -26.87
N GLY A 90 8.33 9.31 -26.32
CA GLY A 90 7.31 8.25 -26.24
C GLY A 90 5.93 8.79 -25.86
N GLN A 91 4.99 8.76 -26.81
CA GLN A 91 3.61 9.13 -26.56
C GLN A 91 3.04 8.10 -25.59
N MET A 92 2.47 8.58 -24.49
CA MET A 92 1.77 7.73 -23.53
C MET A 92 0.46 7.28 -24.18
N GLU A 93 0.47 6.09 -24.75
CA GLU A 93 -0.71 5.44 -25.33
C GLU A 93 -1.11 4.30 -24.39
N ASN A 94 -2.32 4.36 -23.85
CA ASN A 94 -2.86 3.33 -22.93
C ASN A 94 -2.02 3.06 -21.67
N TYR A 95 -1.45 4.10 -21.05
CA TYR A 95 -0.53 3.96 -19.90
C TYR A 95 0.74 3.16 -20.21
N GLU A 96 1.04 2.96 -21.50
CA GLU A 96 2.27 2.33 -21.97
C GLU A 96 3.16 3.36 -22.67
N ILE A 97 4.47 3.24 -22.44
CA ILE A 97 5.51 3.98 -23.12
C ILE A 97 6.46 2.96 -23.76
N VAL A 98 6.54 2.96 -25.09
CA VAL A 98 7.50 2.13 -25.82
C VAL A 98 8.78 2.93 -26.04
N HIS A 99 9.86 2.50 -25.42
CA HIS A 99 11.18 3.11 -25.58
C HIS A 99 11.79 2.74 -26.95
N ALA A 100 12.72 3.55 -27.47
CA ALA A 100 13.39 3.31 -28.75
C ALA A 100 14.15 1.97 -28.81
N SER A 101 14.60 1.47 -27.65
CA SER A 101 15.16 0.13 -27.47
C SER A 101 14.14 -1.01 -27.58
N ARG A 102 12.86 -0.70 -27.86
CA ARG A 102 11.69 -1.60 -27.91
C ARG A 102 11.25 -2.15 -26.54
N VAL A 103 11.84 -1.67 -25.45
CA VAL A 103 11.38 -1.99 -24.09
C VAL A 103 10.09 -1.22 -23.80
N LYS A 104 9.09 -1.93 -23.27
CA LYS A 104 7.83 -1.33 -22.83
C LYS A 104 7.90 -0.90 -21.37
N PHE A 105 7.38 0.27 -21.05
CA PHE A 105 7.15 0.75 -19.69
C PHE A 105 5.64 0.86 -19.50
N VAL A 106 5.07 0.06 -18.60
CA VAL A 106 3.63 -0.05 -18.38
C VAL A 106 3.31 0.53 -17.01
N TYR A 107 2.51 1.59 -16.99
CA TYR A 107 2.05 2.25 -15.77
C TYR A 107 0.66 1.75 -15.37
N PRO A 108 0.30 1.83 -14.08
CA PRO A 108 -1.05 1.49 -13.64
C PRO A 108 -2.10 2.35 -14.35
N SER A 109 -3.17 1.73 -14.83
CA SER A 109 -4.30 2.41 -15.44
C SER A 109 -5.30 2.91 -14.38
N GLU A 110 -6.24 3.78 -14.80
CA GLU A 110 -7.37 4.19 -13.94
C GLU A 110 -8.25 3.00 -13.54
N GLU A 111 -8.28 1.95 -14.35
CA GLU A 111 -8.97 0.70 -14.03
C GLU A 111 -8.33 0.02 -12.82
N GLU A 112 -7.00 -0.06 -12.74
CA GLU A 112 -6.31 -0.63 -11.57
C GLU A 112 -6.56 0.18 -10.29
N VAL A 113 -6.63 1.51 -10.40
CA VAL A 113 -6.97 2.40 -9.27
C VAL A 113 -8.43 2.22 -8.85
N SER A 114 -9.32 2.06 -9.83
CA SER A 114 -10.75 1.80 -9.62
C SER A 114 -10.98 0.44 -8.95
N ASP A 115 -10.26 -0.60 -9.38
CA ASP A 115 -10.29 -1.94 -8.80
C ASP A 115 -9.83 -1.95 -7.35
N LEU A 116 -8.77 -1.20 -7.03
CA LEU A 116 -8.33 -1.00 -5.65
C LEU A 116 -9.44 -0.34 -4.83
N THR A 117 -10.01 0.74 -5.36
CA THR A 117 -11.08 1.50 -4.68
C THR A 117 -12.32 0.64 -4.44
N PHE A 118 -12.71 -0.16 -5.43
CA PHE A 118 -13.80 -1.14 -5.31
C PHE A 118 -13.48 -2.20 -4.27
N THR A 119 -12.27 -2.76 -4.30
CA THR A 119 -11.83 -3.77 -3.32
C THR A 119 -11.90 -3.21 -1.90
N VAL A 120 -11.42 -1.98 -1.66
CA VAL A 120 -11.48 -1.35 -0.34
C VAL A 120 -12.93 -1.10 0.06
N ALA A 121 -13.77 -0.56 -0.83
CA ALA A 121 -15.19 -0.33 -0.57
C ALA A 121 -15.94 -1.63 -0.23
N GLU A 122 -15.68 -2.73 -0.96
CA GLU A 122 -16.27 -4.04 -0.69
C GLU A 122 -15.90 -4.55 0.71
N LYS A 123 -14.65 -4.34 1.14
CA LYS A 123 -14.19 -4.75 2.48
C LYS A 123 -14.69 -3.85 3.61
N LEU A 124 -15.05 -2.61 3.31
CA LEU A 124 -15.62 -1.66 4.26
C LEU A 124 -17.15 -1.68 4.33
N ALA A 125 -17.83 -2.32 3.37
CA ALA A 125 -19.27 -2.26 3.25
C ALA A 125 -19.99 -2.83 4.50
N GLU A 126 -20.59 -1.93 5.28
CA GLU A 126 -21.73 -2.24 6.14
C GLU A 126 -22.98 -2.44 5.24
N PRO A 127 -23.93 -3.33 5.59
CA PRO A 127 -24.99 -3.80 4.69
C PRO A 127 -26.00 -2.73 4.18
N LEU A 128 -25.84 -1.44 4.49
CA LEU A 128 -26.86 -0.40 4.28
C LEU A 128 -26.40 0.85 3.53
N GLY A 129 -25.23 0.87 2.88
CA GLY A 129 -24.88 1.97 1.99
C GLY A 129 -23.53 1.81 1.32
N VAL A 130 -23.37 2.39 0.12
CA VAL A 130 -22.08 2.50 -0.56
C VAL A 130 -21.46 3.82 -0.13
N PRO A 131 -20.59 3.88 0.91
CA PRO A 131 -19.76 5.05 1.09
C PRO A 131 -18.84 5.16 -0.13
N THR A 132 -18.76 6.36 -0.72
CA THR A 132 -17.71 6.67 -1.68
C THR A 132 -16.37 6.51 -0.96
N CYS A 133 -15.68 5.41 -1.23
CA CYS A 133 -14.37 5.15 -0.66
C CYS A 133 -13.33 5.98 -1.41
N ASN A 134 -12.76 7.00 -0.76
CA ASN A 134 -11.68 7.79 -1.33
C ASN A 134 -10.36 7.30 -0.74
N VAL A 135 -9.50 6.68 -1.56
CA VAL A 135 -8.14 6.32 -1.16
C VAL A 135 -7.29 7.59 -1.11
N LEU A 136 -6.85 7.97 0.08
CA LEU A 136 -6.05 9.18 0.31
C LEU A 136 -4.54 8.89 0.33
N LEU A 137 -4.18 7.69 0.78
CA LEU A 137 -2.80 7.21 0.80
C LEU A 137 -2.77 5.71 0.58
N TYR A 138 -1.78 5.28 -0.21
CA TYR A 138 -1.38 3.89 -0.37
C TYR A 138 0.12 3.81 -0.08
N LEU A 139 0.52 2.94 0.84
CA LEU A 139 1.91 2.84 1.28
C LEU A 139 2.29 1.39 1.59
N LEU A 140 3.43 0.94 1.07
CA LEU A 140 3.98 -0.36 1.44
C LEU A 140 4.81 -0.24 2.71
N ALA A 141 4.47 -0.99 3.74
CA ALA A 141 5.11 -0.94 5.04
C ALA A 141 5.40 -2.36 5.58
N PHE A 142 6.05 -2.41 6.73
CA PHE A 142 6.22 -3.65 7.49
C PHE A 142 5.52 -3.55 8.82
N ARG A 143 4.65 -4.51 9.13
CA ARG A 143 4.06 -4.67 10.45
C ARG A 143 4.98 -5.49 11.34
N VAL A 144 5.20 -5.00 12.56
CA VAL A 144 5.89 -5.73 13.61
C VAL A 144 4.90 -6.72 14.22
N GLY A 145 5.30 -7.99 14.32
CA GLY A 145 4.49 -8.99 15.00
C GLY A 145 4.45 -8.74 16.52
N PRO A 146 3.48 -9.34 17.23
CA PRO A 146 3.28 -9.10 18.66
C PRO A 146 4.42 -9.67 19.52
N GLU A 147 5.13 -10.68 19.04
CA GLU A 147 6.19 -11.36 19.78
C GLU A 147 7.58 -10.81 19.43
N ALA A 148 8.44 -10.69 20.44
CA ALA A 148 9.83 -10.28 20.26
C ALA A 148 10.57 -11.28 19.35
N GLY A 149 11.18 -10.79 18.26
CA GLY A 149 11.85 -11.63 17.26
C GLY A 149 10.93 -12.19 16.19
N SER A 150 9.65 -11.83 16.18
CA SER A 150 8.77 -12.14 15.05
C SER A 150 9.26 -11.46 13.76
N PRO A 151 9.17 -12.14 12.60
CA PRO A 151 9.59 -11.55 11.34
C PRO A 151 8.67 -10.39 10.98
N LEU A 152 9.25 -9.34 10.39
CA LEU A 152 8.50 -8.23 9.81
C LEU A 152 7.57 -8.73 8.72
N GLN A 153 6.28 -8.42 8.84
CA GLN A 153 5.27 -8.83 7.87
C GLN A 153 5.03 -7.70 6.86
N PRO A 154 5.24 -7.94 5.55
CA PRO A 154 4.91 -6.93 4.55
C PRO A 154 3.40 -6.69 4.54
N GLN A 155 3.01 -5.41 4.63
CA GLN A 155 1.62 -4.97 4.61
C GLN A 155 1.49 -3.72 3.74
N THR A 156 0.40 -3.61 3.00
CA THR A 156 -0.02 -2.35 2.41
C THR A 156 -0.92 -1.64 3.40
N LEU A 157 -0.54 -0.42 3.77
CA LEU A 157 -1.38 0.50 4.51
C LEU A 157 -2.18 1.37 3.52
N ILE A 158 -3.50 1.35 3.67
CA ILE A 158 -4.42 2.21 2.93
C ILE A 158 -5.14 3.12 3.91
N LEU A 159 -5.05 4.42 3.69
CA LEU A 159 -5.81 5.43 4.41
C LEU A 159 -6.97 5.91 3.53
N THR A 160 -8.18 5.81 4.05
CA THR A 160 -9.38 6.39 3.44
C THR A 160 -9.81 7.64 4.23
N SER A 161 -10.96 8.22 3.88
CA SER A 161 -11.55 9.33 4.64
C SER A 161 -11.93 8.95 6.07
N CYS A 162 -12.23 7.68 6.34
CA CYS A 162 -12.82 7.23 7.60
C CYS A 162 -12.06 6.07 8.25
N ASP A 163 -11.24 5.34 7.49
CA ASP A 163 -10.68 4.04 7.89
C ASP A 163 -9.20 3.92 7.54
N LEU A 164 -8.51 3.14 8.36
CA LEU A 164 -7.16 2.63 8.14
C LEU A 164 -7.26 1.13 7.88
N LEU A 165 -6.73 0.67 6.74
CA LEU A 165 -6.75 -0.72 6.35
C LEU A 165 -5.34 -1.26 6.14
N LEU A 166 -5.12 -2.49 6.59
CA LEU A 166 -3.92 -3.27 6.31
C LEU A 166 -4.27 -4.41 5.37
N PHE A 167 -3.56 -4.50 4.25
CA PHE A 167 -3.69 -5.57 3.27
C PHE A 167 -2.40 -6.36 3.12
N GLU A 168 -2.54 -7.66 2.93
CA GLU A 168 -1.52 -8.46 2.29
C GLU A 168 -1.75 -8.51 0.79
N GLU A 169 -0.74 -8.09 0.03
CA GLU A 169 -0.78 -8.06 -1.42
C GLU A 169 0.15 -9.09 -2.06
N ASP A 170 -0.32 -9.68 -3.16
CA ASP A 170 0.48 -10.56 -4.00
C ASP A 170 1.05 -9.80 -5.22
N TYR A 171 2.29 -9.33 -5.10
CA TYR A 171 3.03 -8.64 -6.16
C TYR A 171 3.80 -9.58 -7.11
N VAL A 172 3.79 -10.88 -6.81
CA VAL A 172 4.48 -11.89 -7.62
C VAL A 172 3.54 -12.33 -8.73
N SER A 173 2.30 -12.61 -8.35
CA SER A 173 1.28 -13.16 -9.25
C SER A 173 0.48 -12.10 -9.98
N TYR A 174 0.45 -10.85 -9.48
CA TYR A 174 -0.28 -9.73 -10.08
C TYR A 174 0.63 -8.55 -10.45
N PRO A 175 0.39 -7.88 -11.60
CA PRO A 175 -0.50 -8.31 -12.69
C PRO A 175 0.00 -9.63 -13.31
N LEU A 176 -0.87 -10.45 -13.89
CA LEU A 176 -0.50 -11.80 -14.33
C LEU A 176 0.73 -11.76 -15.26
N PRO A 177 1.86 -12.43 -14.92
CA PRO A 177 3.02 -12.47 -15.81
C PRO A 177 2.65 -13.13 -17.14
N GLY A 178 3.22 -12.65 -18.25
CA GLY A 178 2.90 -13.19 -19.59
C GLY A 178 3.26 -14.68 -19.77
N CYS A 179 4.12 -15.23 -18.92
CA CYS A 179 4.44 -16.66 -18.90
C CYS A 179 3.45 -17.52 -18.10
N ALA A 180 2.54 -16.91 -17.32
CA ALA A 180 1.58 -17.63 -16.50
C ALA A 180 0.42 -18.16 -17.36
N LYS A 181 0.13 -19.45 -17.24
CA LYS A 181 -0.90 -20.14 -18.03
C LYS A 181 -2.27 -20.18 -17.37
N GLN A 182 -2.32 -19.91 -16.06
CA GLN A 182 -3.53 -19.98 -15.24
C GLN A 182 -3.53 -18.80 -14.27
N PRO A 183 -4.72 -18.28 -13.91
CA PRO A 183 -4.82 -17.26 -12.89
C PRO A 183 -4.38 -17.82 -11.53
N PRO A 184 -3.88 -16.96 -10.63
CA PRO A 184 -3.46 -17.38 -9.29
C PRO A 184 -4.66 -17.89 -8.49
N SER A 185 -4.44 -18.84 -7.59
CA SER A 185 -5.51 -19.38 -6.73
C SER A 185 -5.97 -18.40 -5.65
N ARG A 186 -5.14 -17.41 -5.32
CA ARG A 186 -5.42 -16.36 -4.34
C ARG A 186 -5.61 -15.02 -5.05
N GLY A 187 -6.58 -14.23 -4.61
CA GLY A 187 -6.74 -12.85 -5.09
C GLY A 187 -5.55 -11.94 -4.72
N ARG A 188 -5.42 -10.82 -5.44
CA ARG A 188 -4.35 -9.82 -5.26
C ARG A 188 -4.31 -9.26 -3.84
N TYR A 189 -5.47 -8.85 -3.31
CA TYR A 189 -5.60 -8.19 -2.01
C TYR A 189 -6.27 -9.10 -0.99
N ARG A 190 -5.67 -9.24 0.19
CA ARG A 190 -6.27 -9.90 1.35
C ARG A 190 -6.29 -8.93 2.52
N LEU A 191 -7.48 -8.57 3.01
CA LEU A 191 -7.60 -7.72 4.19
C LEU A 191 -7.02 -8.44 5.42
N SER A 192 -6.04 -7.81 6.06
CA SER A 192 -5.39 -8.29 7.28
C SER A 192 -6.07 -7.73 8.53
N ASP A 193 -6.33 -6.43 8.56
CA ASP A 193 -6.92 -5.73 9.70
C ASP A 193 -7.53 -4.39 9.21
N THR A 194 -8.57 -3.92 9.88
CA THR A 194 -9.26 -2.66 9.55
C THR A 194 -9.67 -1.95 10.82
N ARG A 195 -9.46 -0.63 10.86
CA ARG A 195 -9.81 0.21 12.00
C ARG A 195 -10.36 1.54 11.52
N ARG A 196 -11.45 1.98 12.15
CA ARG A 196 -11.98 3.32 11.92
C ARG A 196 -11.00 4.35 12.48
N ILE A 197 -10.73 5.41 11.74
CA ILE A 197 -9.89 6.53 12.17
C ILE A 197 -10.39 7.08 13.50
N ARG A 198 -11.71 7.14 13.71
CA ARG A 198 -12.34 7.62 14.96
C ARG A 198 -11.98 6.81 16.22
N HIS A 199 -11.50 5.56 16.08
CA HIS A 199 -11.10 4.72 17.21
C HIS A 199 -9.62 4.87 17.56
N LEU A 200 -8.87 5.67 16.81
CA LEU A 200 -7.46 5.94 17.06
C LEU A 200 -7.33 6.85 18.29
N ASP A 201 -6.76 6.37 19.39
CA ASP A 201 -6.58 7.21 20.57
C ASP A 201 -5.35 8.13 20.40
N ARG A 202 -4.23 7.56 19.94
CA ARG A 202 -2.96 8.28 19.78
C ARG A 202 -2.04 7.66 18.75
N VAL A 203 -1.12 8.46 18.23
CA VAL A 203 -0.04 8.03 17.33
C VAL A 203 1.31 8.21 18.00
N LEU A 204 2.06 7.13 18.13
CA LEU A 204 3.42 7.15 18.64
C LEU A 204 4.40 7.19 17.47
N ILE A 205 5.33 8.12 17.52
CA ILE A 205 6.34 8.33 16.49
C ILE A 205 7.69 7.86 17.01
N GLY A 206 8.32 6.92 16.31
CA GLY A 206 9.68 6.50 16.60
C GLY A 206 10.67 7.65 16.42
N TYR A 207 11.48 7.91 17.45
CA TYR A 207 12.66 8.75 17.33
C TYR A 207 13.89 7.88 16.99
N GLN A 208 15.09 8.46 17.05
CA GLN A 208 16.34 7.73 16.82
C GLN A 208 16.40 6.47 17.69
N PRO A 209 16.77 5.29 17.14
CA PRO A 209 17.39 5.10 15.82
C PRO A 209 16.40 4.76 14.68
N PHE A 210 15.08 4.77 14.91
CA PHE A 210 14.08 4.32 13.95
C PHE A 210 13.07 5.42 13.57
N PRO A 211 13.51 6.47 12.84
CA PRO A 211 12.63 7.57 12.40
C PRO A 211 11.55 7.15 11.40
N GLN A 212 11.54 5.89 10.97
CA GLN A 212 10.52 5.33 10.09
C GLN A 212 9.46 4.49 10.85
N ALA A 213 9.60 4.34 12.17
CA ALA A 213 8.62 3.63 12.98
C ALA A 213 7.43 4.54 13.34
N VAL A 214 6.22 3.99 13.21
CA VAL A 214 4.97 4.62 13.64
C VAL A 214 4.09 3.57 14.31
N THR A 215 3.51 3.91 15.46
CA THR A 215 2.56 3.04 16.16
C THR A 215 1.21 3.72 16.26
N PHE A 216 0.17 3.08 15.74
CA PHE A 216 -1.21 3.49 15.94
C PHE A 216 -1.79 2.76 17.15
N VAL A 217 -2.29 3.50 18.13
CA VAL A 217 -2.96 2.94 19.30
C VAL A 217 -4.45 3.19 19.16
N PHE A 218 -5.23 2.12 19.13
CA PHE A 218 -6.68 2.15 19.02
C PHE A 218 -7.33 1.69 20.31
N ASP A 219 -8.48 2.28 20.62
CA ASP A 219 -9.37 1.75 21.65
C ASP A 219 -9.98 0.42 21.15
N ASP A 220 -9.96 -0.64 21.97
CA ASP A 220 -10.71 -1.89 21.72
C ASP A 220 -12.19 -1.69 22.02
N VAL A 221 -12.78 -0.71 21.35
CA VAL A 221 -14.20 -0.71 21.05
C VAL A 221 -14.33 -1.51 19.76
N ARG A 222 -14.19 -2.84 19.86
CA ARG A 222 -14.96 -3.69 18.94
C ARG A 222 -16.39 -3.18 19.05
N ASP A 223 -16.96 -2.73 17.95
CA ASP A 223 -18.36 -2.28 17.87
C ASP A 223 -19.25 -3.35 18.50
N LEU A 224 -19.44 -3.26 19.82
CA LEU A 224 -20.55 -3.84 20.49
C LEU A 224 -21.66 -2.92 20.02
N ASP A 225 -22.51 -3.43 19.13
CA ASP A 225 -23.84 -2.92 18.87
C ASP A 225 -24.54 -2.70 20.23
N LEU A 226 -24.29 -1.55 20.84
CA LEU A 226 -24.86 -1.10 22.11
C LEU A 226 -26.15 -0.30 21.84
N MET A 227 -26.74 -0.50 20.66
CA MET A 227 -27.96 0.16 20.20
C MET A 227 -29.01 -0.84 19.70
N SER A 228 -28.95 -2.11 20.09
CA SER A 228 -29.94 -3.13 19.71
C SER A 228 -30.65 -3.85 20.87
N ASP A 229 -30.47 -3.42 22.12
CA ASP A 229 -31.26 -3.90 23.28
C ASP A 229 -31.88 -2.74 24.09
N VAL A 230 -32.33 -1.68 23.41
CA VAL A 230 -33.37 -0.79 23.97
C VAL A 230 -34.71 -1.17 23.38
N THR A 231 -35.12 -2.42 23.61
CA THR A 231 -36.56 -2.72 23.62
C THR A 231 -37.12 -2.06 24.88
N LEU A 232 -37.78 -0.94 24.63
CA LEU A 232 -38.83 -0.34 25.45
C LEU A 232 -39.68 -1.43 26.12
N ASP A 233 -39.44 -1.70 27.41
CA ASP A 233 -40.44 -2.29 28.29
C ASP A 233 -40.66 -1.37 29.50
N HIS A 234 -41.60 -0.46 29.27
CA HIS A 234 -42.70 -0.07 30.15
C HIS A 234 -42.54 -0.16 31.68
N PHE A 235 -42.62 1.02 32.31
CA PHE A 235 -43.29 1.36 33.59
C PHE A 235 -43.14 0.38 34.78
N GLU A 236 -42.50 0.84 35.87
CA GLU A 236 -43.17 0.95 37.19
C GLU A 236 -42.37 1.76 38.24
N HIS A 237 -43.01 2.83 38.70
CA HIS A 237 -42.91 3.68 39.90
C HIS A 237 -41.58 4.05 40.63
N PRO A 238 -41.46 5.33 41.08
CA PRO A 238 -40.30 5.86 41.80
C PRO A 238 -40.44 5.58 43.30
N LEU A 239 -39.33 5.28 43.97
CA LEU A 239 -38.97 5.73 45.33
C LEU A 239 -37.75 4.93 45.82
N ARG A 240 -36.58 5.59 45.83
CA ARG A 240 -35.63 5.67 46.97
C ARG A 240 -34.24 5.99 46.45
N GLY A 241 -33.82 7.23 46.72
CA GLY A 241 -32.42 7.61 46.65
C GLY A 241 -31.60 6.80 47.65
N ARG A 242 -30.47 6.27 47.17
CA ARG A 242 -29.26 6.15 47.97
C ARG A 242 -28.09 6.14 47.01
N GLY A 243 -27.24 7.16 47.13
CA GLY A 243 -26.05 7.30 46.33
C GLY A 243 -25.21 6.03 46.40
N SER A 244 -25.05 5.39 45.26
CA SER A 244 -23.90 4.55 45.00
C SER A 244 -23.02 5.36 44.07
N ARG A 245 -21.95 5.93 44.64
CA ARG A 245 -20.73 6.27 43.88
C ARG A 245 -20.20 4.96 43.31
N GLY A 246 -20.82 4.52 42.23
CA GLY A 246 -20.45 3.35 41.46
C GLY A 246 -19.17 3.67 40.72
N LEU A 247 -18.07 3.14 41.26
CA LEU A 247 -16.78 2.91 40.65
C LEU A 247 -16.63 3.46 39.22
N ARG A 248 -15.74 4.45 39.07
CA ARG A 248 -14.85 4.51 37.90
C ARG A 248 -14.10 3.18 37.85
N ARG A 249 -14.74 2.15 37.29
CA ARG A 249 -14.03 1.03 36.70
C ARG A 249 -13.33 1.63 35.50
N SER A 250 -12.05 1.93 35.68
CA SER A 250 -11.07 1.73 34.63
C SER A 250 -11.35 0.33 34.08
N SER A 251 -12.13 0.25 33.00
CA SER A 251 -11.97 -0.87 32.09
C SER A 251 -10.58 -0.66 31.53
N ALA A 252 -9.64 -1.49 31.95
CA ALA A 252 -8.46 -1.74 31.14
C ALA A 252 -8.99 -2.29 29.80
N GLY A 253 -9.36 -1.39 28.89
CA GLY A 253 -9.65 -1.73 27.51
C GLY A 253 -8.33 -2.26 26.95
N THR A 254 -8.38 -3.42 26.31
CA THR A 254 -7.20 -4.02 25.71
C THR A 254 -6.79 -3.15 24.53
N GLU A 255 -5.91 -2.16 24.71
CA GLU A 255 -5.49 -1.29 23.61
C GLU A 255 -4.95 -2.14 22.44
N VAL A 256 -5.44 -1.86 21.22
CA VAL A 256 -4.92 -2.52 20.02
C VAL A 256 -3.84 -1.64 19.42
N GLN A 257 -2.65 -2.19 19.24
CA GLN A 257 -1.50 -1.45 18.72
C GLN A 257 -1.08 -1.99 17.34
N TRP A 258 -0.93 -1.08 16.38
CA TRP A 258 -0.30 -1.37 15.09
C TRP A 258 1.06 -0.69 15.01
N CYS A 259 2.13 -1.45 15.20
CA CYS A 259 3.49 -0.96 14.99
C CYS A 259 3.92 -1.23 13.55
N LEU A 260 4.17 -0.16 12.78
CA LEU A 260 4.55 -0.21 11.38
C LEU A 260 5.90 0.48 11.16
N PHE A 261 6.73 -0.12 10.31
CA PHE A 261 7.90 0.51 9.71
C PHE A 261 7.55 0.97 8.30
N VAL A 262 7.50 2.29 8.11
CA VAL A 262 7.28 2.90 6.80
C VAL A 262 8.61 3.02 6.02
N PRO A 263 8.58 3.34 4.72
CA PRO A 263 9.77 3.35 3.86
C PRO A 263 10.79 4.44 4.24
N SER A 264 10.31 5.61 4.67
CA SER A 264 11.15 6.76 5.02
C SER A 264 10.45 7.67 6.04
N ALA A 265 11.24 8.54 6.69
CA ALA A 265 10.69 9.56 7.59
C ALA A 265 9.76 10.55 6.84
N GLU A 266 10.05 10.85 5.58
CA GLU A 266 9.18 11.70 4.74
C GLU A 266 7.83 11.03 4.47
N CYS A 267 7.82 9.73 4.16
CA CYS A 267 6.58 8.95 4.04
C CYS A 267 5.78 8.97 5.35
N ARG A 268 6.46 8.85 6.50
CA ARG A 268 5.85 8.91 7.83
C ARG A 268 5.16 10.26 8.06
N GLU A 269 5.84 11.36 7.75
CA GLU A 269 5.30 12.71 7.91
C GLU A 269 4.07 12.95 7.02
N LYS A 270 4.13 12.52 5.75
CA LYS A 270 2.97 12.58 4.84
C LYS A 270 1.78 11.78 5.38
N LEU A 271 2.03 10.57 5.87
CA LEU A 271 1.01 9.72 6.50
C LEU A 271 0.37 10.41 7.70
N ILE A 272 1.17 10.95 8.63
CA ILE A 272 0.66 11.63 9.81
C ILE A 272 -0.11 12.89 9.43
N ALA A 273 0.37 13.69 8.46
CA ALA A 273 -0.32 14.90 8.03
C ALA A 273 -1.70 14.60 7.43
N LEU A 274 -1.80 13.58 6.57
CA LEU A 274 -3.09 13.16 6.00
C LEU A 274 -4.01 12.58 7.07
N LEU A 275 -3.48 11.76 7.98
CA LEU A 275 -4.24 11.17 9.07
C LEU A 275 -4.75 12.24 10.05
N ALA A 276 -3.91 13.19 10.44
CA ALA A 276 -4.28 14.30 11.31
C ALA A 276 -5.40 15.14 10.70
N ARG A 277 -5.34 15.39 9.38
CA ARG A 277 -6.42 16.06 8.65
C ARG A 277 -7.72 15.26 8.68
N GLN A 278 -7.69 13.95 8.47
CA GLN A 278 -8.91 13.13 8.55
C GLN A 278 -9.46 13.05 9.98
N TRP A 279 -8.57 12.92 10.96
CA TRP A 279 -8.92 12.91 12.37
C TRP A 279 -9.60 14.22 12.79
N GLU A 280 -9.05 15.38 12.40
CA GLU A 280 -9.63 16.69 12.69
C GLU A 280 -11.03 16.83 12.08
N LEU A 281 -11.22 16.38 10.83
CA LEU A 281 -12.53 16.40 10.18
C LEU A 281 -13.56 15.51 10.89
N LEU A 282 -13.15 14.38 11.45
CA LEU A 282 -14.05 13.42 12.11
C LEU A 282 -14.31 13.75 13.59
N CYS A 283 -13.29 14.19 14.31
CA CYS A 283 -13.32 14.37 15.76
C CYS A 283 -13.36 15.83 16.21
N SER A 284 -13.19 16.79 15.28
CA SER A 284 -13.11 18.24 15.56
C SER A 284 -12.05 18.60 16.62
N ARG A 285 -10.95 17.82 16.66
CA ARG A 285 -9.86 17.93 17.62
C ARG A 285 -8.54 17.60 16.93
N GLU A 286 -7.44 18.09 17.49
CA GLU A 286 -6.10 17.72 17.04
C GLU A 286 -5.81 16.24 17.35
N LEU A 287 -5.06 15.59 16.46
CA LEU A 287 -4.61 14.21 16.63
C LEU A 287 -3.55 14.14 17.73
N PRO A 288 -3.72 13.32 18.79
CA PRO A 288 -2.69 13.14 19.80
C PRO A 288 -1.48 12.43 19.19
N VAL A 289 -0.36 13.15 19.09
CA VAL A 289 0.90 12.64 18.56
C VAL A 289 1.97 12.70 19.65
N GLU A 290 2.56 11.55 19.96
CA GLU A 290 3.57 11.41 21.00
C GLU A 290 4.89 10.90 20.41
N LEU A 291 6.02 11.36 20.95
CA LEU A 291 7.34 10.90 20.54
C LEU A 291 7.77 9.75 21.46
N THR A 292 8.09 8.60 20.88
CA THR A 292 8.72 7.48 21.58
C THR A 292 10.23 7.56 21.41
N GLY A 293 10.95 7.68 22.52
CA GLY A 293 12.42 7.73 22.60
C GLY A 293 13.05 6.39 22.91
#